data_AF-A0AAU9S0D3-F1
#
_entry.id   AF-A0AAU9S0D3-F1
#
_cell.length_a   1.000
_cell.length_b   1.000
_cell.length_c   1.000
_cell.angle_alpha   90.00
_cell.angle_beta   90.00
_cell.angle_gamma   90.00
#
_symmetry.space_group_name_H-M   'P 1'
#
loop_
_entity.id
_entity.type
_entity.pdbx_description
1 polymer ?
#
loop_
_entity_poly.entity_id
_entity_poly.type
_entity_poly.pdbx_seq_one_letter_code
_entity_poly.pdbx_strand_id
1 'polypeptide(L)' 'MVKTVFFGEFECFGPGANYTNRVSYGKQLSQAEAAPYMDISYINGQQWLPPRPRQKTIDTQTSSRPISI' A
#
# COMPACT_ATOMS: atom_id res chain seq x y z
N MET A 1 27.25 -5.15 19.16
CA MET A 1 26.46 -3.91 19.32
C MET A 1 25.03 -4.18 18.90
N VAL A 2 24.06 -3.76 19.69
CA VAL A 2 22.61 -3.89 19.38
C VAL A 2 22.20 -2.69 18.52
N LYS A 3 21.61 -2.93 17.34
CA LYS A 3 20.92 -1.87 16.58
C LYS A 3 19.54 -1.68 17.20
N THR A 4 19.30 -0.51 17.78
CA THR A 4 18.01 -0.16 18.43
C THR A 4 17.01 0.47 17.46
N VAL A 5 17.46 0.85 16.27
CA VAL A 5 16.66 1.56 15.27
C VAL A 5 16.91 0.97 13.88
N PHE A 6 15.89 1.08 13.03
CA PHE A 6 15.96 0.71 11.62
C PHE A 6 15.42 1.87 10.79
N PHE A 7 16.26 2.40 9.90
CA PHE A 7 15.90 3.46 8.96
C PHE A 7 16.04 2.94 7.53
N GLY A 8 14.97 3.05 6.75
CA GLY A 8 14.89 2.56 5.38
C GLY A 8 14.30 3.59 4.43
N GLU A 9 14.84 3.69 3.23
CA GLU A 9 14.32 4.46 2.10
C GLU A 9 13.96 3.49 0.97
N PHE A 10 12.84 3.69 0.27
CA PHE A 10 12.40 2.88 -0.87
C PHE A 10 11.84 3.79 -1.96
N GLU A 11 12.29 3.60 -3.21
CA GLU A 11 11.80 4.30 -4.41
C GLU A 11 11.54 5.81 -4.21
N CYS A 12 12.49 6.51 -3.58
CA CYS A 12 12.43 7.96 -3.41
C CYS A 12 12.97 8.66 -4.66
N PHE A 13 12.35 9.78 -5.05
CA PHE A 13 12.72 10.54 -6.25
C PHE A 13 12.92 12.03 -5.94
N GLY A 14 13.63 12.71 -6.84
CA GLY A 14 13.92 14.15 -6.76
C GLY A 14 15.31 14.47 -6.17
N PRO A 15 15.69 15.77 -6.13
CA PRO A 15 17.05 16.19 -5.76
C PRO A 15 17.50 15.74 -4.34
N GLY A 16 16.54 15.58 -3.42
CA GLY A 16 16.80 15.15 -2.05
C GLY A 16 16.97 13.64 -1.86
N ALA A 17 16.63 12.81 -2.84
CA ALA A 17 16.61 11.35 -2.73
C ALA A 17 17.99 10.69 -2.95
N ASN A 18 19.04 11.47 -3.19
CA ASN A 18 20.39 10.94 -3.32
C ASN A 18 20.85 10.32 -1.98
N TYR A 19 21.10 9.00 -1.99
CA TYR A 19 21.47 8.23 -0.82
C TYR A 19 22.97 8.07 -0.61
N THR A 20 23.82 8.49 -1.56
CA THR A 20 25.27 8.24 -1.56
C THR A 20 25.97 8.79 -0.30
N ASN A 21 25.46 9.89 0.26
CA ASN A 21 26.03 10.55 1.44
C ASN A 21 25.19 10.34 2.71
N ARG A 22 24.32 9.33 2.74
CA ARG A 22 23.55 8.99 3.94
C ARG A 22 24.43 8.28 4.97
N VAL A 23 23.96 8.34 6.21
CA VAL A 23 24.54 7.62 7.35
C VAL A 23 24.58 6.11 7.10
N SER A 24 25.62 5.43 7.59
CA SER A 24 25.87 4.00 7.33
C SER A 24 24.82 3.04 7.90
N TYR A 25 23.99 3.50 8.84
CA TYR A 25 22.88 2.72 9.39
C TYR A 25 21.57 2.92 8.62
N GLY A 26 21.53 3.85 7.66
CA GLY A 26 20.41 3.99 6.72
C GLY A 26 20.50 2.94 5.63
N LYS A 27 19.35 2.40 5.21
CA LYS A 27 19.27 1.32 4.23
C LYS A 27 18.39 1.70 3.05
N GLN A 28 18.86 1.46 1.83
CA GLN A 28 17.98 1.39 0.66
C GLN A 28 17.30 0.02 0.64
N LEU A 29 15.98 0.01 0.67
CA LEU A 29 15.19 -1.21 0.71
C LEU A 29 15.01 -1.76 -0.70
N SER A 30 15.00 -3.08 -0.83
CA SER A 30 14.42 -3.75 -1.99
C SER A 30 12.89 -3.79 -1.89
N GLN A 31 12.22 -4.09 -3.00
CA GLN A 31 10.75 -4.23 -3.00
C GLN A 31 10.27 -5.28 -2.01
N ALA A 32 10.98 -6.41 -1.89
CA ALA A 32 10.64 -7.46 -0.93
C ALA A 32 10.80 -6.99 0.53
N GLU A 33 11.78 -6.14 0.81
CA GLU A 33 11.99 -5.58 2.15
C GLU A 33 11.01 -4.46 2.49
N ALA A 34 10.52 -3.73 1.48
CA ALA A 34 9.54 -2.67 1.64
C ALA A 34 8.09 -3.19 1.71
N ALA A 35 7.80 -4.31 1.05
CA ALA A 35 6.47 -4.89 0.94
C ALA A 35 5.70 -5.02 2.28
N PRO A 36 6.32 -5.45 3.41
CA PRO A 36 5.61 -5.57 4.68
C PRO A 36 5.09 -4.24 5.23
N TYR A 37 5.66 -3.11 4.81
CA TYR A 37 5.26 -1.77 5.27
C TYR A 37 4.17 -1.13 4.39
N MET A 38 3.89 -1.71 3.22
CA MET A 38 2.94 -1.16 2.24
C MET A 38 1.56 -1.81 2.31
N ASP A 39 1.44 -2.94 3.01
CA ASP A 39 0.18 -3.65 3.15
C ASP A 39 -0.58 -3.21 4.41
N ILE A 40 -1.92 -3.29 4.37
CA ILE A 40 -2.77 -2.95 5.51
C ILE A 40 -2.55 -3.86 6.73
N SER A 41 -1.97 -5.06 6.53
CA SER A 41 -1.56 -5.94 7.62
C SER A 41 -0.52 -5.30 8.55
N TYR A 42 0.28 -4.33 8.07
CA TYR A 42 1.26 -3.60 8.88
C TYR A 42 0.63 -2.94 10.12
N ILE A 43 -0.60 -2.47 9.98
CA ILE A 43 -1.39 -1.80 11.03
C ILE A 43 -2.52 -2.67 11.57
N ASN A 44 -2.49 -3.99 11.32
CA ASN A 44 -3.58 -4.91 11.61
C ASN A 44 -4.93 -4.45 11.02
N GLY A 45 -4.90 -3.81 9.85
CA GLY A 45 -6.04 -3.13 9.26
C GLY A 45 -7.25 -4.03 9.01
N GLN A 46 -7.06 -5.34 8.83
CA GLN A 46 -8.16 -6.29 8.68
C GLN A 46 -9.09 -6.36 9.91
N GLN A 47 -8.63 -5.92 11.09
CA GLN A 47 -9.40 -5.97 12.33
C GLN A 47 -10.29 -4.75 12.54
N TRP A 48 -9.92 -3.59 11.99
CA TRP A 48 -10.53 -2.31 12.36
C TRP A 48 -10.84 -1.37 11.20
N LEU A 49 -10.20 -1.53 10.04
CA LEU A 49 -10.56 -0.71 8.88
C LEU A 49 -11.96 -1.12 8.38
N PRO A 50 -12.84 -0.15 8.11
CA PRO A 50 -14.11 -0.46 7.49
C PRO A 50 -13.90 -1.05 6.09
N PRO A 51 -14.80 -1.93 5.63
CA PRO A 51 -14.71 -2.46 4.29
C PRO A 51 -14.72 -1.31 3.29
N ARG A 52 -13.87 -1.40 2.26
CA ARG A 52 -13.88 -0.39 1.20
C ARG A 52 -15.30 -0.30 0.63
N PRO A 53 -15.90 0.90 0.56
CA PRO A 53 -17.20 1.04 -0.08
C PRO A 53 -17.06 0.50 -1.49
N ARG A 54 -17.93 -0.45 -1.86
CA ARG A 54 -17.98 -0.95 -3.23
C ARG A 54 -18.21 0.26 -4.13
N GLN A 55 -17.33 0.46 -5.11
CA GLN A 55 -17.69 1.29 -6.24
C GLN A 55 -18.99 0.69 -6.79
N LYS A 56 -20.04 1.51 -6.92
CA LYS A 56 -21.23 1.09 -7.65
C LYS A 56 -20.75 0.83 -9.06
N THR A 57 -20.45 -0.43 -9.39
CA THR A 57 -20.47 -0.86 -10.77
C THR A 57 -21.83 -0.42 -11.28
N ILE A 58 -21.84 0.35 -12.36
CA ILE A 58 -23.05 0.62 -13.10
C ILE A 58 -23.44 -0.74 -13.71
N ASP A 59 -24.05 -1.58 -12.89
CA ASP A 59 -24.74 -2.76 -13.37
C ASP A 59 -25.97 -2.19 -14.06
N THR A 60 -25.88 -2.05 -15.38
CA THR A 60 -27.04 -1.88 -16.26
C THR A 60 -28.00 -3.01 -15.92
N GLN A 61 -28.97 -2.71 -15.06
CA GLN A 61 -30.08 -3.58 -14.77
C GLN A 61 -30.93 -3.59 -16.04
N THR A 62 -30.55 -4.44 -17.01
CA THR A 62 -31.44 -4.86 -18.08
C THR A 62 -32.63 -5.53 -17.42
N SER A 63 -33.66 -4.72 -17.18
CA SER A 63 -34.98 -5.14 -16.75
C SER A 63 -35.60 -5.94 -17.88
N SER A 64 -35.27 -7.22 -17.99
CA SER A 64 -36.06 -8.19 -18.74
C SER A 64 -37.32 -8.53 -17.91
N ARG A 65 -38.29 -7.61 -17.92
CA ARG A 65 -39.69 -7.99 -17.64
C ARG A 65 -40.27 -8.49 -18.96
N PRO A 66 -40.76 -9.74 -19.07
CA PRO A 66 -41.45 -10.17 -20.27
C PRO A 66 -42.76 -9.37 -20.41
N ILE A 67 -43.02 -8.87 -21.61
CA ILE A 67 -44.31 -8.30 -21.97
C ILE A 67 -45.31 -9.46 -22.02
N SER A 68 -46.22 -9.52 -21.04
CA SER A 68 -47.44 -10.31 -21.19
C SER A 68 -48.40 -9.50 -22.06
N ILE A 69 -48.78 -10.07 -23.20
CA ILE A 69 -49.86 -9.60 -24.07
C ILE A 69 -51.19 -9.94 -23.41
#